data_AF-A0A379DFD4-F1
#
_entry.id   AF-A0A379DFD4-F1
#
_cell.length_a   1.000
_cell.length_b   1.000
_cell.length_c   1.000
_cell.angle_alpha   90.00
_cell.angle_beta   90.00
_cell.angle_gamma   90.00
#
_symmetry.space_group_name_H-M   'P 1'
#
loop_
_entity.id
_entity.type
_entity.pdbx_description
1 polymer ?
#
loop_
_entity_poly.entity_id
_entity_poly.type
_entity_poly.pdbx_seq_one_letter_code
_entity_poly.pdbx_strand_id
1 'polypeptide(L)'
;MRDIIQIHHKKQKASKKWQYNNLVQQARKLEQEDNYEEASKLWNKALKLAPTEKQKGWCSYRDSHCKRTAEVKILVEKNCE
;
A
#
# COMPACT_ATOMS: atom_id res chain seq x y z
N MET A 1 -12.91 29.33 -18.76
CA MET A 1 -12.02 29.22 -17.57
C MET A 1 -12.32 27.99 -16.69
N ARG A 2 -13.58 27.52 -16.54
CA ARG A 2 -13.89 26.29 -15.77
C ARG A 2 -13.22 25.02 -16.33
N ASP A 3 -13.05 24.94 -17.64
CA ASP A 3 -12.43 23.81 -18.34
C ASP A 3 -10.97 23.57 -17.95
N ILE A 4 -10.19 24.64 -17.78
CA ILE A 4 -8.76 24.55 -17.44
C ILE A 4 -8.58 23.94 -16.04
N ILE A 5 -9.43 24.34 -15.08
CA ILE A 5 -9.41 23.80 -13.72
C ILE A 5 -9.85 22.33 -13.71
N GLN A 6 -10.88 21.97 -14.49
CA GLN A 6 -11.32 20.58 -14.62
C GLN A 6 -10.26 19.66 -15.25
N ILE A 7 -9.54 20.15 -16.26
CA ILE A 7 -8.44 19.41 -16.90
C ILE A 7 -7.30 19.19 -15.90
N HIS A 8 -6.90 20.22 -15.16
CA HIS A 8 -5.85 20.10 -14.13
C HIS A 8 -6.22 19.11 -13.02
N HIS A 9 -7.47 19.16 -12.53
CA HIS A 9 -7.98 18.22 -11.53
C HIS A 9 -8.04 16.78 -12.05
N LYS A 10 -8.46 16.55 -13.30
CA LYS A 10 -8.42 15.21 -13.92
C LYS A 10 -7.00 14.67 -14.02
N LYS A 11 -6.05 15.50 -14.46
CA LYS A 11 -4.63 15.12 -14.60
C LYS A 11 -3.98 14.80 -13.25
N GLN A 12 -4.26 15.60 -12.21
CA GLN A 12 -3.79 15.32 -10.85
C GLN A 12 -4.41 14.04 -10.25
N LYS A 13 -5.71 13.79 -10.47
CA LYS A 13 -6.37 12.56 -10.01
C LYS A 13 -5.83 11.32 -10.72
N ALA A 14 -5.52 11.41 -12.01
CA ALA A 14 -4.87 10.35 -12.76
C ALA A 14 -3.47 10.02 -12.20
N SER A 15 -2.69 11.06 -11.85
CA SER A 15 -1.37 10.89 -11.24
C SER A 15 -1.44 10.20 -9.87
N LYS A 16 -2.33 10.64 -8.97
CA LYS A 16 -2.51 9.99 -7.65
C LYS A 16 -2.98 8.54 -7.76
N LYS A 17 -3.91 8.25 -8.67
CA LYS A 17 -4.38 6.88 -8.92
C LYS A 17 -3.26 5.98 -9.45
N TRP A 18 -2.44 6.48 -10.37
CA TRP A 18 -1.28 5.75 -10.88
C TRP A 18 -0.26 5.48 -9.78
N GLN A 19 0.08 6.50 -8.98
CA GLN A 19 1.00 6.35 -7.84
C GLN A 19 0.49 5.33 -6.81
N TYR A 20 -0.81 5.39 -6.47
CA TYR A 20 -1.46 4.40 -5.61
C TYR A 20 -1.28 2.98 -6.18
N ASN A 21 -1.66 2.76 -7.45
CA ASN A 21 -1.55 1.44 -8.07
C ASN A 21 -0.10 0.94 -8.11
N ASN A 22 0.86 1.83 -8.36
CA ASN A 22 2.28 1.49 -8.37
C ASN A 22 2.77 1.04 -6.97
N LEU A 23 2.42 1.77 -5.92
CA LEU A 23 2.75 1.39 -4.54
C LEU A 23 2.11 0.06 -4.14
N VAL A 24 0.85 -0.17 -4.52
CA VAL A 24 0.14 -1.43 -4.27
C VAL A 24 0.84 -2.60 -4.96
N GLN A 25 1.28 -2.44 -6.21
CA GLN A 25 2.01 -3.50 -6.91
C GLN A 25 3.37 -3.80 -6.27
N GLN A 26 4.11 -2.77 -5.88
CA GLN A 26 5.37 -2.96 -5.16
C GLN A 26 5.16 -3.64 -3.80
N ALA A 27 4.15 -3.23 -3.03
CA ALA A 27 3.83 -3.85 -1.74
C ALA A 27 3.50 -5.34 -1.90
N ARG A 28 2.71 -5.70 -2.92
CA ARG A 28 2.39 -7.10 -3.25
C ARG A 28 3.62 -7.90 -3.67
N LYS A 29 4.54 -7.29 -4.43
CA LYS A 29 5.79 -7.95 -4.80
C LYS A 29 6.64 -8.25 -3.57
N LEU A 30 6.75 -7.30 -2.64
CA LEU A 30 7.45 -7.52 -1.37
C LEU A 30 6.78 -8.57 -0.49
N GLU A 31 5.44 -8.66 -0.48
CA GLU A 31 4.72 -9.77 0.17
C GLU A 31 5.11 -11.13 -0.44
N GLN A 32 5.35 -11.21 -1.76
CA GLN A 32 5.81 -12.44 -2.43
C GLN A 32 7.30 -12.73 -2.18
N GLU A 33 8.11 -11.69 -1.98
CA GLU A 33 9.53 -11.78 -1.62
C GLU A 33 9.73 -11.98 -0.10
N ASP A 34 8.66 -12.30 0.64
CA ASP A 34 8.67 -12.56 2.08
C ASP A 34 9.14 -11.37 2.95
N ASN A 35 9.16 -10.17 2.37
CA ASN A 35 9.59 -8.92 2.98
C ASN A 35 8.38 -8.13 3.48
N TYR A 36 7.75 -8.63 4.54
CA TYR A 36 6.51 -8.06 5.09
C TYR A 36 6.71 -6.71 5.79
N GLU A 37 7.89 -6.41 6.33
CA GLU A 37 8.19 -5.12 6.97
C GLU A 37 8.18 -3.97 5.96
N GLU A 38 8.89 -4.12 4.84
CA GLU A 38 8.91 -3.11 3.78
C GLU A 38 7.55 -3.05 3.07
N ALA A 39 6.85 -4.19 2.92
CA ALA A 39 5.49 -4.22 2.39
C ALA A 39 4.52 -3.37 3.23
N SER A 40 4.57 -3.48 4.57
CA SER A 40 3.77 -2.65 5.49
C SER A 40 4.01 -1.15 5.27
N LYS A 41 5.28 -0.72 5.13
CA LYS A 41 5.61 0.68 4.84
C LYS A 41 5.00 1.15 3.50
N LEU A 42 5.02 0.31 2.48
CA LEU A 42 4.39 0.62 1.19
C LEU A 42 2.86 0.67 1.28
N TRP A 43 2.23 -0.23 2.04
CA TRP A 43 0.79 -0.20 2.31
C TRP A 43 0.36 1.08 3.02
N ASN A 44 1.16 1.57 3.98
CA ASN A 44 0.90 2.85 4.64
C ASN A 44 1.00 4.04 3.67
N LYS A 45 2.00 4.04 2.76
CA LYS A 45 2.10 5.08 1.71
C LYS A 45 0.92 5.03 0.74
N ALA A 46 0.51 3.82 0.33
CA ALA A 46 -0.65 3.63 -0.53
C ALA A 46 -1.95 4.13 0.14
N LEU A 47 -2.12 3.92 1.44
CA LEU A 47 -3.26 4.41 2.21
C LEU A 47 -3.41 5.94 2.13
N LYS A 48 -2.29 6.70 2.16
CA LYS A 48 -2.31 8.16 2.05
C LYS A 48 -2.71 8.66 0.66
N LEU A 49 -2.44 7.87 -0.38
CA LEU A 49 -2.75 8.21 -1.78
C LEU A 49 -4.08 7.59 -2.27
N ALA A 50 -4.69 6.71 -1.48
CA ALA A 50 -5.89 6.00 -1.85
C ALA A 50 -7.06 6.97 -2.13
N PRO A 51 -7.63 6.96 -3.35
CA PRO A 51 -8.68 7.88 -3.74
C PRO A 51 -10.06 7.53 -3.16
N THR A 52 -10.26 6.32 -2.65
CA THR A 52 -11.54 5.86 -2.07
C THR A 52 -11.34 5.26 -0.68
N GLU A 53 -12.37 5.33 0.17
CA GLU A 53 -12.35 4.74 1.50
C GLU A 53 -12.20 3.22 1.47
N LYS A 54 -12.82 2.54 0.49
CA LYS A 54 -12.63 1.09 0.29
C LYS A 54 -11.15 0.73 0.09
N GLN A 55 -10.42 1.53 -0.69
CA GLN A 55 -8.99 1.32 -0.90
C GLN A 55 -8.18 1.64 0.35
N LYS A 56 -8.55 2.69 1.11
CA LYS A 56 -7.92 2.97 2.41
C LYS A 56 -8.09 1.81 3.38
N GLY A 57 -9.30 1.28 3.51
CA GLY A 57 -9.60 0.12 4.34
C GLY A 57 -8.80 -1.11 3.91
N TRP A 58 -8.70 -1.35 2.60
CA TRP A 58 -7.90 -2.45 2.08
C TRP A 58 -6.40 -2.31 2.38
N CYS A 59 -5.83 -1.11 2.21
CA CYS A 59 -4.43 -0.85 2.58
C CYS A 59 -4.20 -0.98 4.08
N SER A 60 -5.14 -0.53 4.92
CA SER A 60 -5.05 -0.67 6.37
C SER A 60 -5.07 -2.13 6.80
N TYR A 61 -5.99 -2.92 6.25
CA TYR A 61 -6.07 -4.35 6.52
C TYR A 61 -4.77 -5.06 6.12
N ARG A 62 -4.22 -4.74 4.94
CA ARG A 62 -2.96 -5.31 4.45
C ARG A 62 -1.75 -4.90 5.28
N ASP A 63 -1.70 -3.65 5.74
CA ASP A 63 -0.66 -3.19 6.67
C ASP A 63 -0.65 -4.03 7.96
N SER A 64 -1.82 -4.20 8.58
CA SER A 64 -1.96 -5.03 9.79
C SER A 64 -1.62 -6.50 9.53
N HIS A 65 -2.03 -7.04 8.39
CA HIS A 65 -1.68 -8.40 7.99
C HIS A 65 -0.16 -8.57 7.88
N CYS A 66 0.51 -7.67 7.14
CA CYS A 66 1.96 -7.74 6.95
C CYS A 66 2.73 -7.65 8.27
N LYS A 67 2.34 -6.75 9.18
CA LYS A 67 2.95 -6.64 10.52
C LYS A 67 2.85 -7.95 11.29
N ARG A 68 1.65 -8.51 11.37
CA ARG A 68 1.42 -9.77 12.07
C ARG A 68 2.20 -10.93 11.45
N THR A 69 2.27 -11.01 10.13
CA THR A 69 3.06 -12.04 9.45
C THR A 69 4.55 -11.88 9.72
N ALA A 70 5.06 -10.65 9.72
CA ALA A 70 6.45 -10.37 10.11
C ALA A 70 6.74 -10.82 11.55
N GLU A 71 5.84 -10.52 12.49
CA GLU A 71 5.97 -10.93 13.90
C GLU A 71 5.94 -12.45 14.06
N VAL A 72 5.00 -13.14 13.42
CA VAL A 72 4.90 -14.60 13.45
C VAL A 72 6.15 -15.25 12.86
N LYS A 73 6.69 -14.70 11.78
CA LYS A 73 7.91 -15.20 11.15
C LYS A 73 9.10 -15.16 12.12
N ILE A 74 9.31 -14.05 12.82
CA ILE A 74 10.35 -13.92 13.84
C ILE A 74 10.17 -14.96 14.97
N LEU A 75 8.93 -15.22 15.38
CA LEU A 75 8.63 -16.19 16.43
C LEU A 75 8.86 -17.64 15.99
N VAL A 76 8.53 -17.97 14.73
CA VAL A 76 8.78 -19.31 14.17
C VAL A 76 10.28 -19.58 14.07
N GLU A 77 11.07 -18.60 13.60
CA GLU A 77 12.53 -18.75 13.49
C GLU A 77 13.19 -18.97 14.86
N LYS A 78 12.70 -18.30 15.93
CA LYS A 78 13.23 -18.47 17.29
C LYS A 78 12.89 -19.79 17.98
N ASN A 79 11.87 -20.50 17.51
CA ASN A 79 11.42 -21.77 18.12
C ASN A 79 12.05 -23.01 17.47
N CYS A 80 12.95 -22.85 16.50
CA CYS A 80 13.65 -23.93 15.82
C CYS A 80 15.09 -24.18 16.32
N GLU A 81 15.53 -23.51 17.39
CA GLU A 81 16.82 -23.73 18.07
C GLU A 81 16.69 -24.53 19.38
#